data_AF-X0QSM6-F1
#
_entry.id   AF-X0QSM6-F1
#
_cell.length_a   1.000
_cell.length_b   1.000
_cell.length_c   1.000
_cell.angle_alpha   90.00
_cell.angle_beta   90.00
_cell.angle_gamma   90.00
#
_symmetry.space_group_name_H-M   'P 1'
#
loop_
_entity.id
_entity.type
_entity.pdbx_description
1 polymer ?
#
loop_
_entity_poly.entity_id
_entity_poly.type
_entity_poly.pdbx_seq_one_letter_code
_entity_poly.pdbx_strand_id
1 'polypeptide(L)'
;MKNMTKMMMAATLAVGTLAAGCQTTPSVTAPVTQPITSNTLQAYDWQLVDAKRSNGDKVSQLFFDPAKPLTLKFFKDSGSDRVTFMNTCNNMGADYKVVNGNVVLGNVLSTMMHCPEPQASFDTATLATVQGKYSISKNANNTPILTITNSNQVAHFKAVSK
;
A
#
# COMPACT_ATOMS: atom_id res chain seq x y z
N MET A 1 -41.37 8.84 -43.35
CA MET A 1 -42.19 8.08 -44.33
C MET A 1 -42.02 6.61 -43.97
N LYS A 2 -42.77 6.06 -43.02
CA LYS A 2 -44.11 5.43 -43.08
C LYS A 2 -44.18 4.28 -44.10
N ASN A 3 -44.37 3.05 -43.57
CA ASN A 3 -45.33 1.98 -43.95
C ASN A 3 -44.80 0.59 -43.48
N MET A 4 -45.23 0.01 -42.35
CA MET A 4 -46.45 -0.79 -42.10
C MET A 4 -46.50 -2.18 -42.80
N THR A 5 -46.42 -3.27 -42.02
CA THR A 5 -47.48 -4.33 -41.85
C THR A 5 -47.34 -5.50 -42.86
N LYS A 6 -47.46 -6.82 -42.59
CA LYS A 6 -47.89 -7.76 -41.52
C LYS A 6 -47.35 -9.15 -41.92
N MET A 7 -47.07 -10.06 -40.99
CA MET A 7 -47.56 -11.45 -41.07
C MET A 7 -47.37 -12.17 -39.74
N MET A 8 -48.46 -12.75 -39.24
CA MET A 8 -48.54 -13.64 -38.09
C MET A 8 -47.97 -15.02 -38.48
N MET A 9 -47.27 -15.69 -37.56
CA MET A 9 -47.45 -17.14 -37.43
C MET A 9 -47.13 -17.59 -36.00
N ALA A 10 -48.04 -18.41 -35.48
CA ALA A 10 -48.09 -18.89 -34.11
C ALA A 10 -47.21 -20.12 -33.89
N ALA A 11 -46.90 -20.31 -32.61
CA ALA A 11 -46.70 -21.58 -31.90
C ALA A 11 -45.47 -22.42 -32.24
N THR A 12 -44.56 -22.55 -31.27
CA THR A 12 -44.42 -23.80 -30.47
C THR A 12 -43.45 -23.58 -29.30
N LEU A 13 -43.89 -23.97 -28.10
CA LEU A 13 -43.05 -24.06 -26.91
C LEU A 13 -42.07 -25.23 -27.06
N ALA A 14 -40.78 -24.97 -26.85
CA ALA A 14 -39.84 -25.97 -26.39
C ALA A 14 -39.11 -25.40 -25.16
N VAL A 15 -39.54 -25.84 -23.98
CA VAL A 15 -38.87 -25.59 -22.70
C VAL A 15 -37.56 -26.39 -22.72
N GLY A 16 -36.46 -25.72 -23.06
CA GLY A 16 -35.11 -26.25 -22.89
C GLY A 16 -34.61 -25.91 -21.49
N THR A 17 -34.60 -26.90 -20.61
CA THR A 17 -33.98 -26.81 -19.27
C THR A 17 -32.47 -26.59 -19.41
N LEU A 18 -32.04 -25.34 -19.26
CA LEU A 18 -30.62 -25.00 -19.07
C LEU A 18 -30.24 -25.38 -17.64
N ALA A 19 -29.48 -26.47 -17.52
CA ALA A 19 -28.83 -26.87 -16.29
C ALA A 19 -27.97 -25.71 -15.76
N ALA A 20 -28.27 -25.27 -14.54
CA ALA A 20 -27.47 -24.33 -13.79
C ALA A 20 -26.11 -24.96 -13.47
N GLY A 21 -25.13 -24.73 -14.34
CA GLY A 21 -23.72 -24.90 -13.99
C GLY A 21 -23.32 -23.76 -13.06
N CYS A 22 -23.20 -24.04 -11.76
CA CYS A 22 -22.52 -23.15 -10.83
C CYS A 22 -21.06 -22.98 -11.28
N GLN A 23 -20.80 -21.95 -12.08
CA GLN A 23 -19.45 -21.48 -12.30
C GLN A 23 -19.00 -20.82 -11.00
N THR A 24 -18.14 -21.49 -10.24
CA THR A 24 -17.37 -20.86 -9.17
C THR A 24 -16.34 -19.95 -9.81
N THR A 25 -16.74 -18.73 -10.16
CA THR A 25 -15.80 -17.65 -10.46
C THR A 25 -14.93 -17.48 -9.21
N PRO A 26 -13.59 -17.60 -9.28
CA PRO A 26 -12.74 -17.23 -8.16
C PRO A 26 -12.99 -15.75 -7.89
N SER A 27 -13.71 -15.47 -6.80
CA SER A 27 -13.91 -14.10 -6.32
C SER A 27 -12.53 -13.58 -5.96
N VAL A 28 -11.98 -12.71 -6.81
CA VAL A 28 -10.80 -11.93 -6.48
C VAL A 28 -11.23 -11.01 -5.35
N THR A 29 -11.02 -11.44 -4.11
CA THR A 29 -11.35 -10.67 -2.92
C THR A 29 -10.66 -9.31 -3.02
N ALA A 30 -11.46 -8.27 -3.23
CA ALA A 30 -10.96 -6.90 -3.25
C ALA A 30 -10.26 -6.60 -1.91
N PRO A 31 -9.15 -5.84 -1.90
CA PRO A 31 -8.45 -5.53 -0.67
C PRO A 31 -9.39 -4.82 0.31
N VAL A 32 -9.62 -5.42 1.49
CA VAL A 32 -10.42 -4.78 2.54
C VAL A 32 -9.57 -3.67 3.17
N THR A 33 -10.00 -2.42 3.01
CA THR A 33 -9.38 -1.26 3.67
C THR A 33 -9.57 -1.36 5.18
N GLN A 34 -8.49 -1.16 5.93
CA GLN A 34 -8.49 -1.13 7.38
C GLN A 34 -8.32 0.30 7.89
N PRO A 35 -8.93 0.66 9.03
CA PRO A 35 -8.72 1.96 9.62
C PRO A 35 -7.26 2.15 10.04
N ILE A 36 -6.68 3.30 9.71
CA ILE A 36 -5.40 3.73 10.27
C ILE A 36 -5.64 4.21 11.70
N THR A 37 -4.97 3.59 12.67
CA THR A 37 -4.89 4.06 14.06
C THR A 37 -3.44 3.96 14.54
N SER A 38 -3.06 4.75 15.56
CA SER A 38 -1.73 4.62 16.18
C SER A 38 -1.48 3.19 16.68
N ASN A 39 -2.49 2.53 17.27
CA ASN A 39 -2.36 1.15 17.73
C ASN A 39 -2.06 0.18 16.59
N THR A 40 -2.75 0.31 15.45
CA THR A 40 -2.51 -0.55 14.27
C THR A 40 -1.12 -0.34 13.69
N LEU A 41 -0.67 0.92 13.60
CA LEU A 41 0.68 1.25 13.12
C LEU A 41 1.76 0.71 14.05
N GLN A 42 1.55 0.83 15.36
CA GLN A 42 2.50 0.42 16.41
C GLN A 42 2.48 -1.10 16.68
N ALA A 43 1.50 -1.85 16.17
CA ALA A 43 1.43 -3.30 16.35
C ALA A 43 2.49 -4.08 15.54
N TYR A 44 3.06 -3.46 14.49
CA TYR A 44 3.95 -4.12 13.55
C TYR A 44 5.18 -3.27 13.21
N ASP A 45 6.21 -3.93 12.72
CA ASP A 45 7.26 -3.30 11.92
C ASP A 45 6.86 -3.42 10.44
N TRP A 46 6.88 -2.31 9.69
CA TRP A 46 6.39 -2.27 8.31
C TRP A 46 7.56 -2.34 7.34
N GLN A 47 7.78 -3.52 6.76
CA GLN A 47 8.92 -3.80 5.88
C GLN A 47 8.54 -3.60 4.40
N LEU A 48 9.33 -2.80 3.67
CA LEU A 48 9.11 -2.52 2.24
C LEU A 48 9.14 -3.81 1.41
N VAL A 49 8.17 -3.96 0.51
CA VAL A 49 8.08 -5.08 -0.44
C VAL A 49 8.00 -4.63 -1.89
N ASP A 50 7.41 -3.48 -2.17
CA ASP A 50 7.34 -2.92 -3.52
C ASP A 50 7.33 -1.40 -3.46
N ALA A 51 7.94 -0.75 -4.45
CA ALA A 51 7.83 0.70 -4.65
C ALA A 51 8.01 1.02 -6.12
N LYS A 52 7.00 1.69 -6.68
CA LYS A 52 6.95 2.05 -8.11
C LYS A 52 6.66 3.52 -8.26
N ARG A 53 7.32 4.15 -9.22
CA ARG A 53 7.02 5.49 -9.68
C ARG A 53 5.69 5.49 -10.44
N SER A 54 5.11 6.66 -10.63
CA SER A 54 3.86 6.87 -11.36
C SER A 54 3.92 6.39 -12.82
N ASN A 55 5.11 6.34 -13.42
CA ASN A 55 5.36 5.77 -14.75
C ASN A 55 5.51 4.24 -14.76
N GLY A 56 5.40 3.58 -13.61
CA GLY A 56 5.54 2.12 -13.44
C GLY A 56 6.95 1.63 -13.09
N ASP A 57 7.97 2.48 -13.19
CA ASP A 57 9.35 2.09 -12.91
C ASP A 57 9.56 1.78 -11.44
N LYS A 58 10.37 0.76 -11.14
CA LYS A 58 10.77 0.47 -9.76
C LYS A 58 11.62 1.62 -9.19
N VAL A 59 11.36 1.98 -7.94
CA VAL A 59 12.24 2.90 -7.18
C VAL A 59 13.48 2.11 -6.72
N SER A 60 14.39 1.81 -7.66
CA SER A 60 15.52 0.89 -7.46
C SER A 60 16.42 1.25 -6.27
N GLN A 61 16.54 2.54 -5.95
CA GLN A 61 17.28 3.06 -4.79
C GLN A 61 16.85 2.40 -3.47
N LEU A 62 15.57 2.05 -3.31
CA LEU A 62 15.05 1.41 -2.09
C LEU A 62 15.35 -0.09 -1.98
N PHE A 63 15.98 -0.68 -3.01
CA PHE A 63 16.20 -2.12 -3.12
C PHE A 63 17.67 -2.48 -3.40
N PHE A 64 18.61 -1.59 -3.08
CA PHE A 64 20.04 -1.85 -3.29
C PHE A 64 20.57 -2.99 -2.41
N ASP A 65 20.03 -3.15 -1.19
CA ASP A 65 20.35 -4.24 -0.26
C ASP A 65 19.07 -4.99 0.13
N PRO A 66 18.76 -6.14 -0.50
CA PRO A 66 17.55 -6.91 -0.19
C PRO A 66 17.59 -7.57 1.19
N ALA A 67 18.76 -7.69 1.83
CA ALA A 67 18.88 -8.21 3.19
C ALA A 67 18.51 -7.14 4.25
N LYS A 68 18.51 -5.86 3.87
CA LYS A 68 18.20 -4.72 4.75
C LYS A 68 17.14 -3.79 4.13
N PRO A 69 15.92 -4.28 3.88
CA PRO A 69 14.85 -3.46 3.29
C PRO A 69 14.45 -2.30 4.22
N LEU A 70 14.01 -1.18 3.65
CA LEU A 70 13.44 -0.07 4.42
C LEU A 70 12.32 -0.59 5.33
N THR A 71 12.43 -0.32 6.62
CA THR A 71 11.43 -0.74 7.61
C THR A 71 10.98 0.45 8.45
N LEU A 72 9.68 0.70 8.50
CA LEU A 72 9.10 1.78 9.31
C LEU A 72 8.67 1.21 10.66
N LYS A 73 9.22 1.75 11.75
CA LYS A 73 8.83 1.35 13.11
C LYS A 73 8.10 2.49 13.78
N PHE A 74 6.80 2.32 13.97
CA PHE A 74 5.99 3.25 14.75
C PHE A 74 6.01 2.82 16.21
N PHE A 75 6.18 3.79 17.11
CA PHE A 75 6.23 3.57 18.56
C PHE A 75 5.76 4.82 19.31
N LYS A 76 5.53 4.64 20.60
CA LYS A 76 5.25 5.73 21.54
C LYS A 76 6.48 5.97 22.40
N ASP A 77 6.88 7.23 22.50
CA ASP A 77 8.01 7.67 23.31
C ASP A 77 7.59 8.87 24.14
N SER A 78 7.61 8.70 25.47
CA SER A 78 7.39 9.78 26.44
C SER A 78 6.12 10.61 26.16
N GLY A 79 5.03 9.93 25.78
CA GLY A 79 3.74 10.53 25.47
C GLY A 79 3.53 10.92 24.00
N SER A 80 4.60 11.00 23.20
CA SER A 80 4.54 11.36 21.78
C SER A 80 4.58 10.13 20.88
N ASP A 81 3.84 10.17 19.78
CA ASP A 81 3.85 9.13 18.76
C ASP A 81 4.99 9.43 17.75
N ARG A 82 5.88 8.46 17.53
CA ARG A 82 7.09 8.60 16.70
C ARG A 82 7.24 7.44 15.71
N VAL A 83 7.90 7.73 14.60
CA VAL A 83 8.32 6.73 13.61
C VAL A 83 9.81 6.84 13.37
N THR A 84 10.51 5.71 13.31
CA THR A 84 11.89 5.62 12.85
C THR A 84 11.97 4.85 11.54
N PHE A 85 12.89 5.25 10.67
CA PHE A 85 13.13 4.64 9.38
C PHE A 85 14.41 3.81 9.50
N MET A 86 14.24 2.49 9.53
CA MET A 86 15.34 1.56 9.78
C MET A 86 16.11 1.25 8.50
N ASN A 87 17.34 0.78 8.67
CA ASN A 87 18.28 0.38 7.61
C ASN A 87 18.76 1.53 6.72
N THR A 88 18.36 2.75 7.02
CA THR A 88 18.94 3.97 6.47
C THR A 88 20.35 4.15 7.00
N CYS A 89 21.21 4.83 6.24
CA CYS A 89 22.53 5.16 6.72
C CYS A 89 22.41 6.19 7.84
N ASN A 90 21.76 7.33 7.61
CA ASN A 90 21.44 8.27 8.66
C ASN A 90 20.38 7.70 9.61
N ASN A 91 20.47 8.05 10.89
CA ASN A 91 19.36 7.81 11.81
C ASN A 91 18.26 8.81 11.46
N MET A 92 17.15 8.31 10.91
CA MET A 92 16.04 9.13 10.44
C MET A 92 14.74 8.78 11.16
N GLY A 93 13.94 9.78 11.47
CA GLY A 93 12.63 9.60 12.08
C GLY A 93 11.82 10.88 12.18
N ALA A 94 10.56 10.77 12.55
CA ALA A 94 9.66 11.91 12.70
C ALA A 94 8.68 11.66 13.85
N ASP A 95 8.10 12.73 14.39
CA ASP A 95 6.81 12.64 15.06
C ASP A 95 5.71 12.35 14.04
N TYR A 96 4.62 11.74 14.50
CA TYR A 96 3.43 11.58 13.67
C TYR A 96 2.15 11.73 14.47
N LYS A 97 1.06 12.03 13.76
CA LYS A 97 -0.30 12.00 14.29
C LYS A 97 -1.20 11.26 13.32
N VAL A 98 -2.22 10.59 13.84
CA VAL A 98 -3.31 10.05 13.02
C VAL A 98 -4.47 11.04 13.06
N VAL A 99 -4.79 11.63 11.91
CA VAL A 99 -5.87 12.59 11.75
C VAL A 99 -6.77 12.13 10.61
N ASN A 100 -8.07 11.97 10.88
CA ASN A 100 -9.07 11.55 9.89
C ASN A 100 -8.68 10.27 9.13
N GLY A 101 -8.10 9.28 9.81
CA GLY A 101 -7.70 8.00 9.21
C GLY A 101 -6.48 8.09 8.27
N ASN A 102 -5.67 9.15 8.36
CA ASN A 102 -4.40 9.29 7.66
C ASN A 102 -3.26 9.60 8.65
N VAL A 103 -2.04 9.22 8.29
CA VAL A 103 -0.83 9.63 9.01
C VAL A 103 -0.39 11.01 8.52
N VAL A 104 -0.21 11.92 9.46
CA VAL A 104 0.44 13.22 9.25
C VAL A 104 1.81 13.13 9.93
N LEU A 105 2.88 13.07 9.13
CA LEU A 105 4.24 13.17 9.64
C LEU A 105 4.56 14.62 9.98
N GLY A 106 5.27 14.82 11.10
CA GLY A 106 5.98 16.05 11.36
C GLY A 106 7.25 16.15 10.52
N ASN A 107 8.17 17.02 10.94
CA ASN A 107 9.44 17.17 10.26
C ASN A 107 10.29 15.90 10.45
N VAL A 108 10.78 15.35 9.34
CA VAL A 108 11.76 14.27 9.41
C VAL A 108 13.09 14.84 9.91
N LEU A 109 13.55 14.31 11.03
CA LEU A 109 14.86 14.55 11.58
C LEU A 109 15.81 13.49 11.05
N SER A 110 17.03 13.89 10.70
CA SER A 110 18.10 13.03 10.22
C SER A 110 19.41 13.45 10.84
N THR A 111 20.27 12.48 11.12
CA THR A 111 21.70 12.77 11.33
C THR A 111 22.35 13.28 10.03
N MET A 112 23.59 13.75 10.13
CA MET A 112 24.41 14.20 9.00
C MET A 112 25.69 13.36 8.91
N MET A 113 25.55 12.04 8.78
CA MET A 113 26.69 11.15 8.56
C MET A 113 27.15 11.24 7.10
N HIS A 114 28.44 11.00 6.87
CA HIS A 114 29.01 10.95 5.52
C HIS A 114 28.69 9.60 4.85
N CYS A 115 27.42 9.44 4.47
CA CYS A 115 26.92 8.23 3.84
C CYS A 115 27.46 8.07 2.42
N PRO A 116 28.16 6.98 2.08
CA PRO A 116 28.58 6.71 0.71
C PRO A 116 27.39 6.25 -0.15
N GLU A 117 27.54 6.29 -1.46
CA GLU A 117 26.62 5.60 -2.36
C GLU A 117 26.81 4.06 -2.26
N PRO A 118 25.73 3.26 -2.35
CA PRO A 118 24.33 3.63 -2.67
C PRO A 118 23.47 4.07 -1.46
N GLN A 119 24.04 4.16 -0.27
CA GLN A 119 23.27 4.41 0.97
C GLN A 119 22.72 5.83 1.03
N ALA A 120 23.46 6.83 0.53
CA ALA A 120 22.96 8.21 0.42
C ALA A 120 21.72 8.30 -0.49
N SER A 121 21.72 7.60 -1.62
CA SER A 121 20.55 7.48 -2.50
C SER A 121 19.37 6.77 -1.82
N PHE A 122 19.64 5.75 -1.00
CA PHE A 122 18.59 5.07 -0.23
C PHE A 122 17.94 5.98 0.82
N ASP A 123 18.73 6.77 1.56
CA ASP A 123 18.21 7.75 2.52
C ASP A 123 17.33 8.80 1.82
N THR A 124 17.81 9.33 0.69
CA THR A 124 17.05 10.29 -0.13
C THR A 124 15.73 9.69 -0.62
N ALA A 125 15.76 8.47 -1.13
CA ALA A 125 14.56 7.76 -1.59
C ALA A 125 13.60 7.47 -0.42
N THR A 126 14.12 7.17 0.77
CA THR A 126 13.32 6.98 1.98
C THR A 126 12.55 8.25 2.33
N LEU A 127 13.21 9.41 2.37
CA LEU A 127 12.57 10.70 2.62
C LEU A 127 11.47 11.02 1.60
N ALA A 128 11.72 10.77 0.32
CA ALA A 128 10.73 10.97 -0.74
C ALA A 128 9.52 10.01 -0.59
N THR A 129 9.75 8.79 -0.10
CA THR A 129 8.72 7.76 0.01
C THR A 129 7.76 8.02 1.17
N VAL A 130 8.27 8.41 2.34
CA VAL A 130 7.46 8.57 3.55
C VAL A 130 6.58 9.81 3.53
N GLN A 131 6.84 10.75 2.61
CA GLN A 131 6.02 11.95 2.40
C GLN A 131 4.82 11.62 1.49
N GLY A 132 3.76 11.04 2.05
CA GLY A 132 2.57 10.66 1.29
C GLY A 132 1.34 10.40 2.13
N LYS A 133 0.26 9.97 1.47
CA LYS A 133 -0.97 9.48 2.11
C LYS A 133 -0.80 8.01 2.46
N TYR A 134 -1.25 7.65 3.66
CA TYR A 134 -1.12 6.32 4.23
C TYR A 134 -2.47 5.60 4.19
N SER A 135 -2.45 4.31 3.87
CA SER A 135 -3.60 3.43 3.98
C SER A 135 -3.15 2.03 4.39
N ILE A 136 -4.03 1.28 5.05
CA ILE A 136 -3.79 -0.14 5.35
C ILE A 136 -4.85 -0.97 4.63
N SER A 137 -4.41 -2.05 4.00
CA SER A 137 -5.28 -3.08 3.44
C SER A 137 -4.85 -4.46 3.95
N LYS A 138 -5.55 -5.52 3.54
CA LYS A 138 -5.09 -6.90 3.68
C LYS A 138 -4.77 -7.47 2.30
N ASN A 139 -3.67 -8.21 2.19
CA ASN A 139 -3.41 -9.03 1.02
C ASN A 139 -4.24 -10.33 1.05
N ALA A 140 -4.10 -11.17 0.00
CA ALA A 140 -4.79 -12.45 -0.12
C ALA A 140 -4.54 -13.43 1.05
N ASN A 141 -3.42 -13.28 1.75
CA ASN A 141 -3.03 -14.11 2.90
C ASN A 141 -3.44 -13.48 4.25
N ASN A 142 -4.35 -12.49 4.23
CA ASN A 142 -4.76 -11.71 5.40
C ASN A 142 -3.62 -10.96 6.12
N THR A 143 -2.45 -10.80 5.49
CA THR A 143 -1.37 -9.98 6.03
C THR A 143 -1.68 -8.50 5.80
N PRO A 144 -1.62 -7.65 6.85
CA PRO A 144 -1.75 -6.21 6.67
C PRO A 144 -0.66 -5.65 5.76
N ILE A 145 -1.06 -4.81 4.80
CA ILE A 145 -0.16 -4.06 3.92
C ILE A 145 -0.38 -2.57 4.18
N LEU A 146 0.67 -1.89 4.64
CA LEU A 146 0.70 -0.44 4.70
C LEU A 146 1.12 0.09 3.32
N THR A 147 0.33 0.99 2.76
CA THR A 147 0.61 1.63 1.48
C THR A 147 0.83 3.11 1.71
N ILE A 148 1.90 3.66 1.13
CA ILE A 148 2.19 5.09 1.10
C ILE A 148 2.14 5.55 -0.35
N THR A 149 1.30 6.55 -0.64
CA THR A 149 1.08 7.07 -1.99
C THR A 149 1.31 8.58 -2.02
N ASN A 150 2.11 9.04 -2.97
CA ASN A 150 2.26 10.46 -3.31
C ASN A 150 2.15 10.65 -4.83
N SER A 151 2.36 11.87 -5.33
CA SER A 151 2.24 12.19 -6.76
C SER A 151 3.23 11.43 -7.65
N ASN A 152 4.34 10.97 -7.07
CA ASN A 152 5.49 10.45 -7.81
C ASN A 152 5.58 8.93 -7.71
N GLN A 153 5.06 8.32 -6.65
CA GLN A 153 5.23 6.90 -6.37
C GLN A 153 4.19 6.32 -5.41
N VAL A 154 4.08 4.99 -5.45
CA VAL A 154 3.36 4.15 -4.50
C VAL A 154 4.35 3.15 -3.91
N ALA A 155 4.38 3.03 -2.59
CA ALA A 155 5.17 2.05 -1.86
C ALA A 155 4.29 1.17 -0.98
N HIS A 156 4.58 -0.13 -0.97
CA HIS A 156 3.87 -1.15 -0.21
C HIS A 156 4.81 -1.77 0.82
N PHE A 157 4.34 -1.86 2.07
CA PHE A 157 5.06 -2.42 3.19
C PHE A 157 4.23 -3.55 3.80
N LYS A 158 4.82 -4.73 3.98
CA LYS A 158 4.17 -5.82 4.71
C LYS A 158 4.34 -5.64 6.21
N ALA A 159 3.32 -5.99 6.98
CA ALA A 159 3.45 -6.12 8.42
C ALA A 159 4.37 -7.29 8.79
N VAL A 160 5.30 -7.03 9.72
CA VAL A 160 6.17 -8.01 10.36
C VAL A 160 5.97 -7.88 11.87
N SER A 161 5.85 -9.01 12.57
CA SER A 161 5.74 -9.02 14.03
C SER A 161 7.00 -8.43 14.67
N LYS A 162 6.82 -7.70 15.78
CA LYS A 162 7.89 -7.11 16.58
C LYS A 162 8.60 -8.15 17.45
#